data_AF-A0AAN7A146-F1
#
_entry.id   AF-A0AAN7A146-F1
#
_cell.length_a   1.000
_cell.length_b   1.000
_cell.length_c   1.000
_cell.angle_alpha   90.00
_cell.angle_beta   90.00
_cell.angle_gamma   90.00
#
_symmetry.space_group_name_H-M   'P 1'
#
loop_
_entity.id
_entity.type
_entity.pdbx_description
1 polymer ?
#
loop_
_entity_poly.entity_id
_entity_poly.type
_entity_poly.pdbx_seq_one_letter_code
_entity_poly.pdbx_strand_id
1 'polypeptide(L)'
;MAHLPPNAAIFSPSVARAAASAAKDWSYVDTWLQRKFPSRGPPPFERNADTLRVLLALASANEAADEERALVARLEAETLQQLRAHEEDDDGDTNALQSAREAILTSLETSLTRDGQTALTAMAALALQTHTPLPNPPALGAELISLSTQTATLEQTTARIQTLTTYLAREASATAKLATDLRPPSPHHHPPQEEDDTQSRSSSSKNNSNPEKTGSYHPPPNLALQNLETQRRIKLLSARLPDQRDKVTTLAKSLSSSSSSSPPPSISQIRQEEETYLSLLATKQALDAQVQAFQGLPPDTERARQELEGLRAELRRMTARRDEVFEGLVERETPRKGGGAGAAARRLG
;
A
#
# COMPACT_ATOMS: atom_id res chain seq x y z
N MET A 1 -10.28 65.98 21.08
CA MET A 1 -11.75 66.05 21.01
C MET A 1 -12.16 65.74 19.58
N ALA A 2 -12.67 64.53 19.34
CA ALA A 2 -13.22 64.11 18.07
C ALA A 2 -14.52 63.36 18.39
N HIS A 3 -15.56 63.69 17.65
CA HIS A 3 -16.94 63.60 18.05
C HIS A 3 -17.45 62.15 18.04
N LEU A 4 -17.92 61.68 19.19
CA LEU A 4 -18.79 60.52 19.29
C LEU A 4 -20.10 60.84 18.54
N PRO A 5 -20.52 60.08 17.52
CA PRO A 5 -21.89 60.14 17.06
C PRO A 5 -22.77 59.43 18.10
N PRO A 6 -23.77 60.13 18.68
CA PRO A 6 -24.67 59.61 19.68
C PRO A 6 -25.86 58.96 18.99
N ASN A 7 -25.69 57.84 18.29
CA ASN A 7 -26.84 57.09 17.80
C ASN A 7 -26.50 55.66 17.38
N ALA A 8 -26.71 54.72 18.30
CA ALA A 8 -27.00 53.32 17.95
C ALA A 8 -28.04 52.78 18.93
N ALA A 9 -29.20 53.41 18.96
CA ALA A 9 -30.43 52.78 19.44
C ALA A 9 -30.89 51.66 18.48
N ILE A 10 -30.04 50.66 18.18
CA ILE A 10 -30.33 49.58 17.20
C ILE A 10 -30.16 48.17 17.81
N PHE A 11 -29.92 48.06 19.11
CA PHE A 11 -29.85 46.75 19.77
C PHE A 11 -31.23 46.31 20.22
N SER A 12 -31.93 45.59 19.34
CA SER A 12 -33.02 44.71 19.76
C SER A 12 -32.55 43.85 20.94
N PRO A 13 -33.36 43.64 21.99
CA PRO A 13 -33.02 42.76 23.11
C PRO A 13 -32.50 41.37 22.68
N SER A 14 -32.93 40.90 21.50
CA SER A 14 -32.47 39.65 20.91
C SER A 14 -31.01 39.70 20.44
N VAL A 15 -30.57 40.81 19.84
CA VAL A 15 -29.18 41.01 19.38
C VAL A 15 -28.24 41.17 20.57
N ALA A 16 -28.68 41.91 21.59
CA ALA A 16 -27.92 42.04 22.83
C ALA A 16 -27.76 40.69 23.56
N ARG A 17 -28.81 39.87 23.61
CA ARG A 17 -28.73 38.51 24.18
C ARG A 17 -27.81 37.60 23.37
N ALA A 18 -27.88 37.64 22.03
CA ALA A 18 -27.01 36.84 21.17
C ALA A 18 -25.52 37.24 21.30
N ALA A 19 -25.24 38.55 21.41
CA ALA A 19 -23.88 39.04 21.66
C ALA A 19 -23.38 38.62 23.06
N ALA A 20 -24.25 38.68 24.08
CA ALA A 20 -23.92 38.25 25.43
C ALA A 20 -23.68 36.73 25.54
N SER A 21 -24.48 35.91 24.85
CA SER A 21 -24.26 34.46 24.79
C SER A 21 -22.97 34.12 24.05
N ALA A 22 -22.72 34.76 22.90
CA ALA A 22 -21.47 34.57 22.16
C ALA A 22 -20.24 34.98 22.99
N ALA A 23 -20.32 36.05 23.78
CA ALA A 23 -19.24 36.46 24.69
C ALA A 23 -18.99 35.42 25.80
N LYS A 24 -20.04 34.83 26.36
CA LYS A 24 -19.94 33.74 27.33
C LYS A 24 -19.28 32.50 26.71
N ASP A 25 -19.71 32.12 25.53
CA ASP A 25 -19.17 30.96 24.81
C ASP A 25 -17.69 31.13 24.47
N TRP A 26 -17.29 32.36 24.05
CA TRP A 26 -15.87 32.69 23.86
C TRP A 26 -15.06 32.58 25.16
N SER A 27 -15.60 33.00 26.30
CA SER A 27 -14.90 32.88 27.59
C SER A 27 -14.68 31.41 28.02
N TYR A 28 -15.65 30.54 27.71
CA TYR A 28 -15.53 29.11 27.94
C TYR A 28 -14.44 28.50 27.05
N VAL A 29 -14.45 28.82 25.74
CA VAL A 29 -13.43 28.37 24.79
C VAL A 29 -12.04 28.88 25.17
N ASP A 30 -11.91 30.14 25.60
CA ASP A 30 -10.63 30.72 26.04
C ASP A 30 -10.08 30.01 27.28
N THR A 31 -10.93 29.69 28.27
CA THR A 31 -10.55 28.91 29.46
C THR A 31 -10.13 27.49 29.08
N TRP A 32 -10.87 26.85 28.18
CA TRP A 32 -10.58 25.52 27.67
C TRP A 32 -9.25 25.47 26.89
N LEU A 33 -8.99 26.46 26.03
CA LEU A 33 -7.73 26.59 25.30
C LEU A 33 -6.54 26.86 26.23
N GLN A 34 -6.70 27.70 27.25
CA GLN A 34 -5.65 27.93 28.25
C GLN A 34 -5.27 26.64 28.99
N ARG A 35 -6.26 25.79 29.33
CA ARG A 35 -6.03 24.48 29.93
C ARG A 35 -5.27 23.54 29.00
N LYS A 36 -5.54 23.57 27.69
CA LYS A 36 -4.86 22.71 26.70
C LYS A 36 -3.48 23.25 26.27
N PHE A 37 -3.23 24.56 26.38
CA PHE A 37 -1.97 25.22 25.99
C PHE A 37 -1.31 26.00 27.15
N PRO A 38 -0.85 25.34 28.23
CA PRO A 38 -0.38 26.01 29.45
C PRO A 38 0.92 26.82 29.29
N SER A 39 1.78 26.47 28.33
CA SER A 39 3.12 27.08 28.19
C SER A 39 3.32 27.92 26.92
N ARG A 40 2.52 27.69 25.87
CA ARG A 40 2.73 28.29 24.54
C ARG A 40 1.59 29.22 24.09
N GLY A 41 0.46 29.20 24.80
CA GLY A 41 -0.78 29.84 24.38
C GLY A 41 -1.34 29.20 23.10
N PRO A 42 -2.64 29.41 22.82
CA PRO A 42 -3.20 28.96 21.55
C PRO A 42 -2.59 29.76 20.38
N PRO A 43 -2.33 29.11 19.23
CA PRO A 43 -1.95 29.81 17.99
C PRO A 43 -2.96 30.92 17.64
N PRO A 44 -2.57 31.98 16.92
CA PRO A 44 -3.52 33.01 16.50
C PRO A 44 -4.53 32.42 15.52
N PHE A 45 -5.82 32.69 15.75
CA PHE A 45 -6.91 32.29 14.87
C PHE A 45 -7.94 33.41 14.75
N GLU A 46 -8.72 33.37 13.67
CA GLU A 46 -9.79 34.33 13.42
C GLU A 46 -10.97 34.06 14.36
N ARG A 47 -11.46 35.08 15.08
CA ARG A 47 -12.65 34.98 15.93
C ARG A 47 -13.91 35.24 15.11
N ASN A 48 -14.39 34.19 14.44
CA ASN A 48 -15.63 34.20 13.65
C ASN A 48 -16.70 33.27 14.30
N ALA A 49 -17.99 33.50 14.04
CA ALA A 49 -19.09 32.66 14.52
C ALA A 49 -18.93 31.18 14.12
N ASP A 50 -18.37 30.92 12.94
CA ASP A 50 -18.08 29.56 12.49
C ASP A 50 -16.97 28.90 13.32
N THR A 51 -15.91 29.65 13.62
CA THR A 51 -14.81 29.17 14.48
C THR A 51 -15.28 28.91 15.91
N LEU A 52 -16.17 29.75 16.47
CA LEU A 52 -16.76 29.53 17.79
C LEU A 52 -17.57 28.23 17.81
N ARG A 53 -18.39 27.99 16.78
CA ARG A 53 -19.19 26.76 16.68
C ARG A 53 -18.31 25.50 16.65
N VAL A 54 -17.25 25.52 15.84
CA VAL A 54 -16.31 24.40 15.71
C VAL A 54 -15.54 24.18 17.02
N LEU A 55 -15.03 25.25 17.65
CA LEU A 55 -14.28 25.16 18.90
C LEU A 55 -15.16 24.70 20.07
N LEU A 56 -16.42 25.12 20.14
CA LEU A 56 -17.37 24.60 21.13
C LEU A 56 -17.65 23.10 20.93
N ALA A 57 -17.93 22.68 19.69
CA ALA A 57 -18.16 21.27 19.38
C ALA A 57 -16.93 20.41 19.72
N LEU A 58 -15.74 20.93 19.44
CA LEU A 58 -14.48 20.24 19.73
C LEU A 58 -14.16 20.24 21.24
N ALA A 59 -14.48 21.31 21.97
CA ALA A 59 -14.35 21.34 23.42
C ALA A 59 -15.28 20.32 24.08
N SER A 60 -16.56 20.29 23.70
CA SER A 60 -17.52 19.32 24.24
C SER A 60 -17.17 17.88 23.86
N ALA A 61 -16.71 17.63 22.62
CA ALA A 61 -16.29 16.30 22.21
C ALA A 61 -15.04 15.82 22.96
N ASN A 62 -14.09 16.73 23.25
CA ASN A 62 -12.94 16.39 24.07
C ASN A 62 -13.31 16.12 25.52
N GLU A 63 -14.22 16.90 26.10
CA GLU A 63 -14.68 16.67 27.48
C GLU A 63 -15.44 15.35 27.59
N ALA A 64 -16.32 15.03 26.64
CA ALA A 64 -16.99 13.73 26.57
C ALA A 64 -15.98 12.57 26.44
N ALA A 65 -14.97 12.70 25.58
CA ALA A 65 -13.94 11.69 25.43
C ALA A 65 -13.06 11.54 26.69
N ASP A 66 -12.76 12.64 27.39
CA ASP A 66 -12.00 12.62 28.64
C ASP A 66 -12.84 11.97 29.77
N GLU A 67 -14.15 12.20 29.82
CA GLU A 67 -15.10 11.53 30.72
C GLU A 67 -15.19 10.01 30.45
N GLU A 68 -15.32 9.61 29.19
CA GLU A 68 -15.34 8.19 28.79
C GLU A 68 -14.04 7.48 29.20
N ARG A 69 -12.87 8.08 28.93
CA ARG A 69 -11.57 7.55 29.36
C ARG A 69 -11.50 7.42 30.88
N ALA A 70 -12.02 8.39 31.62
CA ALA A 70 -12.04 8.33 33.08
C ALA A 70 -12.95 7.21 33.61
N LEU A 71 -14.10 6.96 32.95
CA LEU A 71 -14.97 5.84 33.30
C LEU A 71 -14.32 4.50 33.01
N VAL A 72 -13.69 4.34 31.84
CA VAL A 72 -12.95 3.12 31.48
C VAL A 72 -11.83 2.87 32.49
N ALA A 73 -11.01 3.88 32.80
CA ALA A 73 -9.92 3.75 33.77
C ALA A 73 -10.42 3.37 35.18
N ARG A 74 -11.60 3.85 35.59
CA ARG A 74 -12.21 3.47 36.88
C ARG A 74 -12.69 2.02 36.87
N LEU A 75 -13.36 1.59 35.80
CA LEU A 75 -13.81 0.22 35.65
C LEU A 75 -12.62 -0.75 35.59
N GLU A 76 -11.56 -0.40 34.86
CA GLU A 76 -10.31 -1.17 34.83
C GLU A 76 -9.67 -1.26 36.22
N ALA A 77 -9.61 -0.15 36.96
CA ALA A 77 -9.07 -0.18 38.33
C ALA A 77 -9.91 -1.06 39.27
N GLU A 78 -11.24 -0.98 39.18
CA GLU A 78 -12.16 -1.79 39.98
C GLU A 78 -12.08 -3.27 39.63
N THR A 79 -12.07 -3.60 38.34
CA THR A 79 -11.92 -4.99 37.86
C THR A 79 -10.57 -5.58 38.24
N LEU A 80 -9.47 -4.81 38.13
CA LEU A 80 -8.16 -5.24 38.61
C LEU A 80 -8.14 -5.44 40.13
N GLN A 81 -8.84 -4.60 40.88
CA GLN A 81 -8.97 -4.78 42.33
C GLN A 81 -9.74 -6.05 42.68
N GLN A 82 -10.83 -6.35 41.95
CA GLN A 82 -11.60 -7.58 42.12
C GLN A 82 -10.79 -8.83 41.75
N LEU A 83 -10.01 -8.77 40.66
CA LEU A 83 -9.11 -9.85 40.27
C LEU A 83 -8.03 -10.10 41.32
N ARG A 84 -7.39 -9.05 41.83
CA ARG A 84 -6.38 -9.18 42.90
C ARG A 84 -6.97 -9.77 44.18
N ALA A 85 -8.16 -9.33 44.58
CA ALA A 85 -8.86 -9.91 45.74
C ALA A 85 -9.16 -11.39 45.52
N HIS A 86 -9.56 -11.78 44.30
CA HIS A 86 -9.82 -13.17 43.96
C HIS A 86 -8.52 -14.01 43.88
N GLU A 87 -7.42 -13.45 43.39
CA GLU A 87 -6.08 -14.08 43.39
C GLU A 87 -5.54 -14.30 44.81
N GLU A 88 -5.85 -13.41 45.76
CA GLU A 88 -5.46 -13.53 47.16
C GLU A 88 -6.27 -14.61 47.92
N ASP A 89 -7.51 -14.87 47.47
CA ASP A 89 -8.41 -15.88 48.07
C ASP A 89 -8.28 -17.28 47.44
N ASP A 90 -7.67 -17.42 46.25
CA ASP A 90 -7.68 -18.65 45.45
C ASP A 90 -6.30 -19.33 45.35
N ASP A 91 -5.98 -20.17 46.34
CA ASP A 91 -4.77 -21.01 46.38
C ASP A 91 -4.90 -22.31 45.54
N GLY A 92 -5.88 -22.44 44.60
CA GLY A 92 -5.94 -23.68 43.82
C GLY A 92 -7.01 -23.94 42.75
N ASP A 93 -7.96 -23.05 42.43
CA ASP A 93 -9.02 -23.38 41.47
C ASP A 93 -8.82 -22.77 40.06
N THR A 94 -7.90 -23.34 39.29
CA THR A 94 -7.80 -23.09 37.83
C THR A 94 -9.12 -23.33 37.08
N ASN A 95 -10.05 -24.11 37.67
CA ASN A 95 -11.39 -24.34 37.16
C ASN A 95 -12.36 -23.16 37.39
N ALA A 96 -12.21 -22.39 38.47
CA ALA A 96 -13.06 -21.24 38.74
C ALA A 96 -12.77 -20.12 37.73
N LEU A 97 -11.50 -19.85 37.45
CA LEU A 97 -11.08 -18.88 36.43
C LEU A 97 -11.47 -19.30 35.01
N GLN A 98 -11.35 -20.59 34.69
CA GLN A 98 -11.83 -21.14 33.42
C GLN A 98 -13.35 -20.99 33.28
N SER A 99 -14.11 -21.29 34.33
CA SER A 99 -15.58 -21.17 34.37
C SER A 99 -16.03 -19.71 34.26
N ALA A 100 -15.38 -18.79 34.98
CA ALA A 100 -15.64 -17.35 34.87
C ALA A 100 -15.33 -16.83 33.46
N ARG A 101 -14.21 -17.28 32.87
CA ARG A 101 -13.86 -16.95 31.48
C ARG A 101 -14.92 -17.47 30.50
N GLU A 102 -15.36 -18.71 30.64
CA GLU A 102 -16.40 -19.29 29.79
C GLU A 102 -17.74 -18.54 29.97
N ALA A 103 -18.11 -18.18 31.20
CA ALA A 103 -19.31 -17.38 31.47
C ALA A 103 -19.24 -15.99 30.82
N ILE A 104 -18.10 -15.30 30.91
CA ILE A 104 -17.87 -13.99 30.26
C ILE A 104 -17.93 -14.13 28.74
N LEU A 105 -17.25 -15.12 28.16
CA LEU A 105 -17.28 -15.36 26.71
C LEU A 105 -18.69 -15.67 26.22
N THR A 106 -19.45 -16.46 26.97
CA THR A 106 -20.85 -16.79 26.64
C THR A 106 -21.74 -15.56 26.76
N SER A 107 -21.54 -14.72 27.78
CA SER A 107 -22.25 -13.45 27.92
C SER A 107 -21.93 -12.49 26.77
N LEU A 108 -20.67 -12.43 26.32
CA LEU A 108 -20.26 -11.61 25.19
C LEU A 108 -20.89 -12.14 23.89
N GLU A 109 -20.84 -13.44 23.64
CA GLU A 109 -21.42 -14.08 22.45
C GLU A 109 -22.94 -13.88 22.36
N THR A 110 -23.64 -13.95 23.50
CA THR A 110 -25.10 -13.72 23.57
C THR A 110 -25.48 -12.24 23.49
N SER A 111 -24.58 -11.33 23.88
CA SER A 111 -24.78 -9.89 23.75
C SER A 111 -24.52 -9.34 22.35
N LEU A 112 -23.85 -10.13 21.49
CA LEU A 112 -23.53 -9.71 20.13
C LEU A 112 -24.77 -9.73 19.22
N THR A 113 -24.88 -8.72 18.35
CA THR A 113 -25.87 -8.72 17.28
C THR A 113 -25.59 -9.84 16.27
N ARG A 114 -26.60 -10.23 15.49
CA ARG A 114 -26.44 -11.26 14.45
C ARG A 114 -25.34 -10.89 13.44
N ASP A 115 -25.22 -9.60 13.11
CA ASP A 115 -24.18 -9.08 12.24
C ASP A 115 -22.79 -9.12 12.90
N GLY A 116 -22.72 -8.91 14.22
CA GLY A 116 -21.48 -9.10 14.99
C GLY A 116 -21.00 -10.55 14.98
N GLN A 117 -21.91 -11.51 15.14
CA GLN A 117 -21.58 -12.95 15.13
C GLN A 117 -21.08 -13.41 13.76
N THR A 118 -21.72 -12.95 12.68
CA THR A 118 -21.28 -13.28 11.31
C THR A 118 -19.91 -12.65 11.01
N ALA A 119 -19.67 -11.42 11.44
CA ALA A 119 -18.38 -10.76 11.28
C ALA A 119 -17.25 -11.48 12.04
N LEU A 120 -17.47 -11.87 13.31
CA LEU A 120 -16.49 -12.66 14.07
C LEU A 120 -16.20 -14.01 13.42
N THR A 121 -17.23 -14.71 12.96
CA THR A 121 -17.07 -16.01 12.26
C THR A 121 -16.25 -15.86 10.98
N ALA A 122 -16.51 -14.80 10.21
CA ALA A 122 -15.76 -14.49 9.00
C ALA A 122 -14.28 -14.15 9.31
N MET A 123 -14.01 -13.37 10.36
CA MET A 123 -12.64 -13.06 10.79
C MET A 123 -11.89 -14.31 11.26
N ALA A 124 -12.55 -15.20 12.01
CA ALA A 124 -11.95 -16.46 12.44
C ALA A 124 -11.61 -17.36 11.24
N ALA A 125 -12.50 -17.43 10.24
CA ALA A 125 -12.26 -18.18 9.01
C ALA A 125 -11.08 -17.60 8.20
N LEU A 126 -10.99 -16.27 8.09
CA LEU A 126 -9.86 -15.60 7.44
C LEU A 126 -8.56 -15.86 8.19
N ALA A 127 -8.56 -15.74 9.52
CA ALA A 127 -7.38 -15.99 10.34
C ALA A 127 -6.84 -17.42 10.21
N LEU A 128 -7.73 -18.41 10.07
CA LEU A 128 -7.37 -19.80 9.82
C LEU A 128 -6.76 -19.99 8.42
N GLN A 129 -7.29 -19.32 7.40
CA GLN A 129 -6.75 -19.36 6.04
C GLN A 129 -5.39 -18.65 5.92
N THR A 130 -5.22 -17.53 6.61
CA THR A 130 -3.97 -16.75 6.62
C THR A 130 -2.95 -17.29 7.64
N HIS A 131 -3.30 -18.33 8.39
CA HIS A 131 -2.49 -18.91 9.47
C HIS A 131 -1.95 -17.87 10.48
N THR A 132 -2.76 -16.86 10.79
CA THR A 132 -2.39 -15.80 11.73
C THR A 132 -2.87 -16.17 13.14
N PRO A 133 -1.97 -16.41 14.10
CA PRO A 133 -2.34 -16.89 15.44
C PRO A 133 -3.03 -15.83 16.31
N LEU A 134 -2.84 -14.54 15.99
CA LEU A 134 -3.52 -13.42 16.64
C LEU A 134 -4.16 -12.51 15.57
N PRO A 135 -5.44 -12.69 15.26
CA PRO A 135 -6.09 -11.90 14.22
C PRO A 135 -6.33 -10.47 14.70
N ASN A 136 -5.58 -9.53 14.13
CA ASN A 136 -5.86 -8.10 14.28
C ASN A 136 -6.73 -7.65 13.08
N PRO A 137 -7.92 -7.04 13.28
CA PRO A 137 -8.80 -6.64 12.18
C PRO A 137 -8.13 -5.84 11.04
N PRO A 138 -7.31 -4.79 11.30
CA PRO A 138 -6.56 -4.12 10.24
C PRO A 138 -5.53 -5.01 9.53
N ALA A 139 -4.90 -5.96 10.24
CA ALA A 139 -3.94 -6.87 9.62
C ALA A 139 -4.64 -7.87 8.69
N LEU A 140 -5.77 -8.45 9.13
CA LEU A 140 -6.60 -9.29 8.28
C LEU A 140 -7.15 -8.52 7.07
N GLY A 141 -7.55 -7.26 7.25
CA GLY A 141 -7.99 -6.40 6.17
C GLY A 141 -6.89 -6.13 5.13
N ALA A 142 -5.66 -5.86 5.58
CA ALA A 142 -4.51 -5.67 4.70
C ALA A 142 -4.19 -6.95 3.91
N GLU A 143 -4.21 -8.11 4.57
CA GLU A 143 -4.02 -9.40 3.90
C GLU A 143 -5.13 -9.69 2.88
N LEU A 144 -6.38 -9.38 3.20
CA LEU A 144 -7.50 -9.55 2.28
C LEU A 144 -7.33 -8.67 1.02
N ILE A 145 -6.91 -7.41 1.20
CA ILE A 145 -6.63 -6.49 0.09
C ILE A 145 -5.43 -6.99 -0.74
N SER A 146 -4.39 -7.52 -0.07
CA SER A 146 -3.25 -8.12 -0.75
C SER A 146 -3.67 -9.31 -1.62
N LEU A 147 -4.46 -10.23 -1.07
CA LEU A 147 -4.99 -11.40 -1.77
C LEU A 147 -5.94 -11.01 -2.92
N SER A 148 -6.80 -10.00 -2.73
CA SER A 148 -7.69 -9.52 -3.80
C SER A 148 -6.89 -8.87 -4.93
N THR A 149 -5.86 -8.09 -4.60
CA THR A 149 -4.94 -7.49 -5.57
C THR A 149 -4.17 -8.57 -6.33
N GLN A 150 -3.66 -9.59 -5.63
CA GLN A 150 -2.99 -10.72 -6.26
C GLN A 150 -3.92 -11.49 -7.20
N THR A 151 -5.18 -11.67 -6.80
CA THR A 151 -6.17 -12.36 -7.64
C THR A 151 -6.45 -11.57 -8.92
N ALA A 152 -6.72 -10.26 -8.80
CA ALA A 152 -7.01 -9.39 -9.93
C ALA A 152 -5.82 -9.29 -10.91
N THR A 153 -4.59 -9.20 -10.39
CA THR A 153 -3.38 -9.18 -11.24
C THR A 153 -3.21 -10.49 -11.99
N LEU A 154 -3.44 -11.64 -11.34
CA LEU A 154 -3.40 -12.95 -12.00
C LEU A 154 -4.49 -13.08 -13.08
N GLU A 155 -5.70 -12.61 -12.83
CA GLU A 155 -6.78 -12.58 -13.84
C GLU A 155 -6.39 -11.73 -15.06
N GLN A 156 -5.83 -10.53 -14.82
CA GLN A 156 -5.36 -9.66 -15.89
C GLN A 156 -4.23 -10.32 -16.71
N THR A 157 -3.27 -10.96 -16.03
CA THR A 157 -2.18 -11.68 -16.74
C THR A 157 -2.72 -12.82 -17.59
N THR A 158 -3.73 -13.54 -17.08
CA THR A 158 -4.39 -14.63 -17.79
C THR A 158 -5.10 -14.13 -19.04
N ALA A 159 -5.85 -13.03 -18.94
CA ALA A 159 -6.53 -12.40 -20.07
C ALA A 159 -5.54 -11.90 -21.15
N ARG A 160 -4.39 -11.35 -20.72
CA ARG A 160 -3.32 -10.93 -21.65
C ARG A 160 -2.71 -12.11 -22.38
N ILE A 161 -2.41 -13.21 -21.67
CA ILE A 161 -1.88 -14.43 -22.27
C ILE A 161 -2.85 -15.01 -23.28
N GLN A 162 -4.16 -15.05 -22.96
CA GLN A 162 -5.18 -15.52 -23.89
C GLN A 162 -5.20 -14.68 -25.18
N THR A 163 -5.13 -13.35 -25.05
CA THR A 163 -5.08 -12.44 -26.20
C THR A 163 -3.83 -12.66 -27.07
N LEU A 164 -2.67 -12.85 -26.45
CA LEU A 164 -1.44 -13.16 -27.19
C LEU A 164 -1.53 -14.53 -27.89
N THR A 165 -2.15 -15.51 -27.23
CA THR A 165 -2.32 -16.86 -27.78
C THR A 165 -3.22 -16.84 -29.01
N THR A 166 -4.33 -16.10 -28.97
CA THR A 166 -5.23 -15.97 -30.14
C THR A 166 -4.56 -15.23 -31.29
N TYR A 167 -3.78 -14.19 -31.00
CA TYR A 167 -2.99 -13.48 -32.01
C TYR A 167 -1.96 -14.41 -32.68
N LEU A 168 -1.16 -15.14 -31.90
CA LEU A 168 -0.18 -16.09 -32.42
C LEU A 168 -0.83 -17.20 -33.23
N ALA A 169 -1.99 -17.71 -32.81
CA ALA A 169 -2.74 -18.71 -33.57
C ALA A 169 -3.23 -18.16 -34.92
N ARG A 170 -3.69 -16.90 -34.93
CA ARG A 170 -4.11 -16.21 -36.16
C ARG A 170 -2.92 -16.02 -37.09
N GLU A 171 -1.79 -15.54 -36.59
CA GLU A 171 -0.57 -15.32 -37.38
C GLU A 171 -0.02 -16.65 -37.93
N ALA A 172 0.02 -17.71 -37.12
CA ALA A 172 0.40 -19.05 -37.56
C ALA A 172 -0.53 -19.59 -38.66
N SER A 173 -1.84 -19.33 -38.58
CA SER A 173 -2.78 -19.72 -39.64
C SER A 173 -2.56 -18.93 -40.93
N ALA A 174 -2.17 -17.65 -40.83
CA ALA A 174 -1.90 -16.80 -41.99
C ALA A 174 -0.60 -17.21 -42.68
N THR A 175 0.47 -17.51 -41.93
CA THR A 175 1.72 -18.02 -42.49
C THR A 175 1.56 -19.40 -43.12
N ALA A 176 0.73 -20.27 -42.53
CA ALA A 176 0.41 -21.57 -43.12
C ALA A 176 -0.30 -21.44 -44.48
N LYS A 177 -1.27 -20.52 -44.61
CA LYS A 177 -1.94 -20.23 -45.88
C LYS A 177 -0.97 -19.67 -46.93
N LEU A 178 -0.13 -18.72 -46.54
CA LEU A 178 0.88 -18.16 -47.44
C LEU A 178 1.88 -19.24 -47.89
N ALA A 179 2.26 -20.15 -46.99
CA ALA A 179 3.11 -21.30 -47.33
C ALA A 179 2.42 -22.29 -48.30
N THR A 180 1.10 -22.46 -48.21
CA THR A 180 0.36 -23.26 -49.21
C THR A 180 0.27 -22.56 -50.56
N ASP A 181 0.09 -21.24 -50.59
CA ASP A 181 0.00 -20.47 -51.84
C ASP A 181 1.34 -20.42 -52.58
N LEU A 182 2.45 -20.38 -51.84
CA LEU A 182 3.80 -20.42 -52.41
C LEU A 182 4.27 -21.85 -52.76
N ARG A 183 3.46 -22.89 -52.50
CA ARG A 183 3.82 -24.28 -52.81
C ARG A 183 3.62 -24.54 -54.32
N PRO A 184 4.67 -24.94 -55.07
CA PRO A 184 4.54 -25.22 -56.50
C PRO A 184 3.62 -26.44 -56.75
N PRO A 185 2.93 -26.49 -57.90
CA PRO A 185 2.08 -27.63 -58.25
C PRO A 185 2.93 -28.90 -58.39
N SER A 186 2.62 -29.94 -57.61
CA SER A 186 3.24 -31.25 -57.76
C SER A 186 2.88 -31.85 -59.14
N PRO A 187 3.85 -32.44 -59.86
CA PRO A 187 3.59 -33.08 -61.15
C PRO A 187 2.68 -34.30 -60.97
N HIS A 188 1.66 -34.38 -61.83
CA HIS A 188 0.63 -35.42 -61.86
C HIS A 188 1.25 -36.83 -61.90
N HIS A 189 0.93 -37.65 -60.89
CA HIS A 189 1.11 -39.10 -60.95
C HIS A 189 -0.13 -39.73 -61.59
N HIS A 190 0.11 -40.48 -62.66
CA HIS A 190 -0.87 -41.28 -63.42
C HIS A 190 -1.55 -42.33 -62.52
N PRO A 191 -2.82 -42.69 -62.79
CA PRO A 191 -3.54 -43.71 -62.02
C PRO A 191 -3.02 -45.12 -62.31
N PRO A 192 -3.18 -46.09 -61.38
CA PRO A 192 -2.68 -47.44 -61.53
C PRO A 192 -3.59 -48.24 -62.47
N GLN A 193 -3.02 -48.81 -63.53
CA GLN A 193 -3.63 -49.92 -64.26
C GLN A 193 -3.29 -51.22 -63.55
N GLU A 194 -4.32 -52.03 -63.36
CA GLU A 194 -4.25 -53.46 -63.06
C GLU A 194 -3.43 -54.16 -64.15
N GLU A 195 -2.49 -55.06 -63.78
CA GLU A 195 -2.36 -56.38 -64.40
C GLU A 195 -1.32 -57.27 -63.71
N ASP A 196 -1.54 -58.54 -63.98
CA ASP A 196 -1.07 -59.79 -63.40
C ASP A 196 0.43 -60.12 -63.53
N ASP A 197 0.84 -61.03 -62.65
CA ASP A 197 1.78 -62.14 -62.85
C ASP A 197 3.31 -61.99 -63.09
N THR A 198 4.00 -62.81 -62.28
CA THR A 198 5.22 -63.61 -62.56
C THR A 198 6.64 -63.00 -62.48
N GLN A 199 7.34 -63.47 -61.44
CA GLN A 199 8.72 -63.99 -61.37
C GLN A 199 9.82 -63.51 -62.35
N SER A 200 10.95 -63.10 -61.76
CA SER A 200 12.33 -63.59 -62.02
C SER A 200 13.40 -62.52 -62.30
N ARG A 201 14.43 -62.58 -61.45
CA ARG A 201 15.88 -62.51 -61.74
C ARG A 201 16.46 -61.36 -62.58
N SER A 202 17.31 -60.61 -61.85
CA SER A 202 18.72 -60.30 -62.13
C SER A 202 19.14 -59.43 -63.31
N SER A 203 20.02 -58.50 -62.94
CA SER A 203 21.20 -57.99 -63.65
C SER A 203 21.06 -56.73 -64.52
N SER A 204 21.66 -55.66 -63.98
CA SER A 204 22.70 -54.86 -64.61
C SER A 204 22.40 -54.23 -65.97
N SER A 205 22.01 -52.95 -65.95
CA SER A 205 22.41 -52.04 -67.03
C SER A 205 22.72 -50.66 -66.46
N LYS A 206 23.99 -50.25 -66.65
CA LYS A 206 24.47 -48.89 -66.46
C LYS A 206 23.71 -47.99 -67.42
N ASN A 207 23.06 -46.95 -66.92
CA ASN A 207 22.86 -45.74 -67.70
C ASN A 207 23.10 -44.51 -66.83
N ASN A 208 24.09 -43.77 -67.29
CA ASN A 208 24.53 -42.48 -66.83
C ASN A 208 23.54 -41.42 -67.33
N SER A 209 22.76 -40.83 -66.42
CA SER A 209 22.25 -39.46 -66.60
C SER A 209 21.92 -38.88 -65.23
N ASN A 210 22.62 -37.79 -64.91
CA ASN A 210 22.43 -36.86 -63.79
C ASN A 210 21.08 -36.95 -63.07
N PRO A 211 21.04 -37.14 -61.73
CA PRO A 211 19.97 -36.56 -60.95
C PRO A 211 20.32 -35.08 -60.74
N GLU A 212 19.67 -34.20 -61.47
CA GLU A 212 19.48 -32.84 -61.00
C GLU A 212 18.99 -32.92 -59.55
N LYS A 213 19.73 -32.27 -58.66
CA LYS A 213 19.38 -32.09 -57.26
C LYS A 213 18.05 -31.36 -57.17
N THR A 214 16.93 -32.09 -57.19
CA THR A 214 15.71 -31.59 -56.58
C THR A 214 16.01 -31.57 -55.10
N GLY A 215 16.10 -30.35 -54.55
CA GLY A 215 16.27 -30.14 -53.12
C GLY A 215 15.09 -30.73 -52.38
N SER A 216 15.20 -32.01 -52.01
CA SER A 216 14.26 -32.67 -51.12
C SER A 216 14.37 -31.97 -49.77
N TYR A 217 13.42 -31.07 -49.50
CA TYR A 217 13.28 -30.44 -48.21
C TYR A 217 13.00 -31.55 -47.19
N HIS A 218 14.02 -31.90 -46.41
CA HIS A 218 13.86 -32.77 -45.26
C HIS A 218 13.59 -31.86 -44.06
N PRO A 219 12.35 -31.82 -43.53
CA PRO A 219 12.07 -31.02 -42.35
C PRO A 219 13.00 -31.47 -41.21
N PRO A 220 13.61 -30.53 -40.47
CA PRO A 220 14.59 -30.86 -39.46
C PRO A 220 14.01 -31.86 -38.44
N PRO A 221 14.76 -32.91 -38.06
CA PRO A 221 14.25 -34.06 -37.30
C PRO A 221 13.62 -33.69 -35.94
N ASN A 222 13.94 -32.51 -35.42
CA ASN A 222 13.41 -32.01 -34.15
C ASN A 222 11.98 -31.44 -34.23
N LEU A 223 11.49 -31.06 -35.43
CA LEU A 223 10.14 -30.52 -35.58
C LEU A 223 9.04 -31.56 -35.36
N ALA A 224 9.29 -32.82 -35.71
CA ALA A 224 8.34 -33.91 -35.49
C ALA A 224 8.19 -34.21 -34.00
N LEU A 225 9.31 -34.24 -33.27
CA LEU A 225 9.33 -34.40 -31.82
C LEU A 225 8.65 -33.21 -31.11
N GLN A 226 8.94 -31.99 -31.55
CA GLN A 226 8.32 -30.79 -30.99
C GLN A 226 6.82 -30.74 -31.27
N ASN A 227 6.36 -31.14 -32.46
CA ASN A 227 4.93 -31.25 -32.77
C ASN A 227 4.22 -32.30 -31.91
N LEU A 228 4.87 -33.42 -31.66
CA LEU A 228 4.29 -34.46 -30.81
C LEU A 228 4.17 -33.97 -29.37
N GLU A 229 5.17 -33.26 -28.86
CA GLU A 229 5.15 -32.64 -27.54
C GLU A 229 4.08 -31.53 -27.43
N THR A 230 3.95 -30.66 -28.43
CA THR A 230 2.90 -29.64 -28.45
C THR A 230 1.51 -30.27 -28.49
N GLN A 231 1.31 -31.34 -29.26
CA GLN A 231 0.05 -32.07 -29.30
C GLN A 231 -0.29 -32.72 -27.95
N ARG A 232 0.69 -33.31 -27.25
CA ARG A 232 0.50 -33.84 -25.89
C ARG A 232 0.14 -32.74 -24.91
N ARG A 233 0.83 -31.60 -24.98
CA ARG A 233 0.56 -30.44 -24.13
C ARG A 233 -0.82 -29.85 -24.40
N ILE A 234 -1.23 -29.75 -25.66
CA ILE A 234 -2.58 -29.32 -26.06
C ILE A 234 -3.63 -30.27 -25.48
N LYS A 235 -3.45 -31.59 -25.61
CA LYS A 235 -4.38 -32.58 -25.04
C LYS A 235 -4.51 -32.47 -23.52
N LEU A 236 -3.37 -32.28 -22.83
CA LEU A 236 -3.35 -32.11 -21.37
C LEU A 236 -4.06 -30.82 -20.94
N LEU A 237 -3.79 -29.71 -21.62
CA LEU A 237 -4.43 -28.43 -21.32
C LEU A 237 -5.92 -28.43 -21.69
N SER A 238 -6.30 -29.08 -22.80
CA SER A 238 -7.70 -29.21 -23.20
C SER A 238 -8.50 -30.07 -22.22
N ALA A 239 -7.87 -31.09 -21.62
CA ALA A 239 -8.51 -31.89 -20.59
C ALA A 239 -8.76 -31.10 -19.29
N ARG A 240 -7.97 -30.03 -19.02
CA ARG A 240 -8.13 -29.17 -17.83
C ARG A 240 -9.10 -28.00 -18.02
N LEU A 241 -9.43 -27.63 -19.26
CA LEU A 241 -10.40 -26.57 -19.57
C LEU A 241 -11.79 -26.77 -18.95
N PRO A 242 -12.42 -27.97 -19.01
CA PRO A 242 -13.74 -28.17 -18.40
C PRO A 242 -13.71 -27.93 -16.88
N ASP A 243 -12.75 -28.49 -16.16
CA ASP A 243 -12.61 -28.31 -14.70
C ASP A 243 -12.43 -26.83 -14.31
N GLN A 244 -11.70 -26.05 -15.11
CA GLN A 244 -11.56 -24.62 -14.86
C GLN A 244 -12.84 -23.85 -15.17
N ARG A 245 -13.57 -24.24 -16.23
CA ARG A 245 -14.86 -23.64 -16.57
C ARG A 245 -15.88 -23.89 -15.47
N ASP A 246 -15.91 -25.10 -14.92
CA ASP A 246 -16.81 -25.44 -13.81
C ASP A 246 -16.48 -24.62 -12.56
N LYS A 247 -15.19 -24.46 -12.23
CA LYS A 247 -14.74 -23.58 -11.12
C LYS A 247 -15.15 -22.12 -11.31
N VAL A 248 -15.10 -21.58 -12.53
CA VAL A 248 -15.57 -20.22 -12.81
C VAL A 248 -17.08 -20.13 -12.62
N THR A 249 -17.84 -21.13 -13.03
CA THR A 249 -19.30 -21.12 -12.84
C THR A 249 -19.71 -21.26 -11.38
N THR A 250 -18.96 -22.00 -10.56
CA THR A 250 -19.23 -22.11 -9.11
C THR A 250 -18.89 -20.81 -8.39
N LEU A 251 -17.78 -20.15 -8.75
CA LEU A 251 -17.40 -18.85 -8.21
C LEU A 251 -18.37 -17.73 -8.63
N ALA A 252 -18.81 -17.72 -9.89
CA ALA A 252 -19.82 -16.76 -10.35
C ALA A 252 -21.16 -16.94 -9.61
N LYS A 253 -21.55 -18.19 -9.34
CA LYS A 253 -22.74 -18.50 -8.53
C LYS A 253 -22.58 -18.01 -7.09
N SER A 254 -21.44 -18.25 -6.43
CA SER A 254 -21.21 -17.78 -5.05
C SER A 254 -21.18 -16.24 -4.95
N LEU A 255 -20.69 -15.57 -5.98
CA LEU A 255 -20.67 -14.11 -6.06
C LEU A 255 -22.08 -13.55 -6.28
N SER A 256 -22.87 -14.17 -7.18
CA SER A 256 -24.27 -13.78 -7.40
C SER A 256 -25.20 -14.05 -6.21
N SER A 257 -24.89 -15.05 -5.38
CA SER A 257 -25.66 -15.34 -4.15
C SER A 257 -25.31 -14.41 -2.98
N SER A 258 -24.17 -13.71 -3.03
CA SER A 258 -23.75 -12.76 -1.99
C SER A 258 -24.04 -11.29 -2.36
N SER A 259 -24.38 -11.00 -3.62
CA SER A 259 -24.57 -9.64 -4.14
C SER A 259 -26.03 -9.29 -4.47
N SER A 260 -27.02 -9.76 -3.70
CA SER A 260 -28.43 -9.51 -3.99
C SER A 260 -28.92 -8.07 -3.78
N SER A 261 -28.04 -7.08 -3.58
CA SER A 261 -28.48 -5.68 -3.38
C SER A 261 -27.59 -4.55 -3.91
N SER A 262 -26.46 -4.80 -4.58
CA SER A 262 -25.66 -3.71 -5.18
C SER A 262 -25.24 -4.01 -6.61
N PRO A 263 -25.40 -3.05 -7.55
CA PRO A 263 -24.83 -3.18 -8.87
C PRO A 263 -23.31 -3.34 -8.78
N PRO A 264 -22.67 -4.02 -9.76
CA PRO A 264 -21.23 -4.09 -9.84
C PRO A 264 -20.63 -2.65 -9.84
N PRO A 265 -19.49 -2.43 -9.17
CA PRO A 265 -18.90 -1.10 -9.06
C PRO A 265 -18.68 -0.51 -10.45
N SER A 266 -19.17 0.72 -10.65
CA SER A 266 -19.05 1.42 -11.92
C SER A 266 -17.58 1.79 -12.17
N ILE A 267 -17.14 1.73 -13.42
CA ILE A 267 -15.79 2.15 -13.83
C ILE A 267 -15.49 3.60 -13.38
N SER A 268 -16.52 4.45 -13.36
CA SER A 268 -16.41 5.83 -12.86
C SER A 268 -16.09 5.90 -11.36
N GLN A 269 -16.66 5.00 -10.57
CA GLN A 269 -16.43 4.92 -9.12
C GLN A 269 -15.00 4.45 -8.84
N ILE A 270 -14.54 3.43 -9.56
CA ILE A 270 -13.16 2.92 -9.45
C ILE A 270 -12.16 4.04 -9.76
N ARG A 271 -12.42 4.85 -10.79
CA ARG A 271 -11.54 5.98 -11.16
C ARG A 271 -11.49 7.07 -10.08
N GLN A 272 -12.62 7.36 -9.43
CA GLN A 272 -12.69 8.34 -8.35
C GLN A 272 -11.94 7.84 -7.11
N GLU A 273 -12.11 6.56 -6.78
CA GLU A 273 -11.39 5.90 -5.69
C GLU A 273 -9.87 5.88 -5.96
N GLU A 274 -9.45 5.63 -7.21
CA GLU A 274 -8.03 5.72 -7.61
C GLU A 274 -7.45 7.13 -7.41
N GLU A 275 -8.18 8.18 -7.81
CA GLU A 275 -7.71 9.56 -7.67
C GLU A 275 -7.57 9.97 -6.19
N THR A 276 -8.56 9.60 -5.37
CA THR A 276 -8.48 9.84 -3.91
C THR A 276 -7.31 9.08 -3.28
N TYR A 277 -7.08 7.83 -3.68
CA TYR A 277 -5.94 7.06 -3.22
C TYR A 277 -4.60 7.70 -3.60
N LEU A 278 -4.45 8.15 -4.84
CA LEU A 278 -3.23 8.84 -5.28
C LEU A 278 -2.98 10.14 -4.51
N SER A 279 -4.03 10.89 -4.20
CA SER A 279 -3.92 12.09 -3.36
C SER A 279 -3.45 11.75 -1.94
N LEU A 280 -3.96 10.67 -1.36
CA LEU A 280 -3.56 10.20 -0.04
C LEU A 280 -2.11 9.67 -0.03
N LEU A 281 -1.69 9.02 -1.11
CA LEU A 281 -0.33 8.55 -1.27
C LEU A 281 0.66 9.73 -1.35
N ALA A 282 0.30 10.80 -2.06
CA ALA A 282 1.10 12.02 -2.12
C ALA A 282 1.21 12.71 -0.74
N THR A 283 0.12 12.79 0.02
CA THR A 283 0.18 13.36 1.38
C THR A 283 1.00 12.50 2.34
N LYS A 284 0.88 11.17 2.24
CA LYS A 284 1.72 10.24 3.01
C LYS A 284 3.20 10.41 2.71
N GLN A 285 3.57 10.50 1.43
CA GLN A 285 4.97 10.74 1.04
C GLN A 285 5.50 12.07 1.57
N ALA A 286 4.68 13.13 1.57
CA ALA A 286 5.08 14.42 2.14
C ALA A 286 5.29 14.35 3.67
N LEU A 287 4.42 13.64 4.39
CA LEU A 287 4.55 13.44 5.83
C LEU A 287 5.75 12.56 6.18
N ASP A 288 5.98 11.48 5.42
CA ASP A 288 7.17 10.64 5.60
C ASP A 288 8.46 11.44 5.40
N ALA A 289 8.52 12.30 4.38
CA ALA A 289 9.67 13.17 4.15
C ALA A 289 9.89 14.15 5.32
N GLN A 290 8.81 14.67 5.91
CA GLN A 290 8.89 15.50 7.12
C GLN A 290 9.40 14.70 8.31
N VAL A 291 8.88 13.50 8.55
CA VAL A 291 9.31 12.63 9.66
C VAL A 291 10.77 12.19 9.50
N GLN A 292 11.18 11.88 8.27
CA GLN A 292 12.55 11.50 7.96
C GLN A 292 13.55 12.63 8.28
N ALA A 293 13.16 13.90 8.13
CA ALA A 293 14.01 15.03 8.54
C ALA A 293 14.27 15.08 10.05
N PHE A 294 13.45 14.43 10.86
CA PHE A 294 13.61 14.33 12.32
C PHE A 294 14.19 12.98 12.78
N GLN A 295 14.64 12.15 11.84
CA GLN A 295 15.19 10.83 12.16
C GLN A 295 16.44 10.97 13.07
N GLY A 296 16.37 10.38 14.26
CA GLY A 296 17.45 10.41 15.25
C GLY A 296 17.29 11.44 16.36
N LEU A 297 16.26 12.30 16.33
CA LEU A 297 15.96 13.22 17.44
C LEU A 297 15.04 12.52 18.47
N PRO A 298 15.30 12.68 19.78
CA PRO A 298 14.40 12.24 20.84
C PRO A 298 12.97 12.81 20.67
N PRO A 299 11.93 12.09 21.13
CA PRO A 299 10.55 12.58 21.07
C PRO A 299 10.32 13.83 21.93
N ASP A 300 11.17 14.06 22.94
CA ASP A 300 11.12 15.24 23.81
C ASP A 300 11.83 16.44 23.14
N THR A 301 11.07 17.50 22.86
CA THR A 301 11.59 18.72 22.18
C THR A 301 12.77 19.38 22.88
N GLU A 302 12.80 19.39 24.21
CA GLU A 302 13.92 19.96 24.98
C GLU A 302 15.17 19.08 24.92
N ARG A 303 15.02 17.74 24.93
CA ARG A 303 16.16 16.81 24.78
C ARG A 303 16.75 16.87 23.38
N ALA A 304 15.88 16.93 22.36
CA ALA A 304 16.27 17.12 20.97
C ALA A 304 17.06 18.42 20.76
N ARG A 305 16.70 19.51 21.45
CA ARG A 305 17.49 20.75 21.44
C ARG A 305 18.85 20.59 22.10
N GLN A 306 18.92 19.94 23.25
CA GLN A 306 20.19 19.69 23.96
C GLN A 306 21.15 18.86 23.11
N GLU A 307 20.68 17.80 22.46
CA GLU A 307 21.50 16.98 21.56
C GLU A 307 21.99 17.78 20.34
N LEU A 308 21.13 18.58 19.74
CA LEU A 308 21.49 19.44 18.61
C LEU A 308 22.52 20.51 19.01
N GLU A 309 22.36 21.13 20.18
CA GLU A 309 23.36 22.05 20.74
C GLU A 309 24.68 21.36 21.03
N GLY A 310 24.65 20.12 21.54
CA GLY A 310 25.83 19.27 21.73
C GLY A 310 26.58 19.01 20.42
N LEU A 311 25.87 18.55 19.38
CA LEU A 311 26.45 18.30 18.06
C LEU A 311 26.98 19.59 17.41
N ARG A 312 26.30 20.72 17.59
CA ARG A 312 26.79 22.03 17.13
C ARG A 312 28.07 22.45 17.85
N ALA A 313 28.17 22.21 19.16
CA ALA A 313 29.37 22.48 19.92
C ALA A 313 30.53 21.60 19.46
N GLU A 314 30.28 20.32 19.15
CA GLU A 314 31.27 19.41 18.59
C GLU A 314 31.74 19.85 17.20
N LEU A 315 30.82 20.23 16.31
CA LEU A 315 31.18 20.80 15.01
C LEU A 315 32.03 22.06 15.14
N ARG A 316 31.69 22.98 16.05
CA ARG A 316 32.51 24.17 16.32
C ARG A 316 33.89 23.79 16.83
N ARG A 317 33.99 22.79 17.71
CA ARG A 317 35.27 22.28 18.22
C ARG A 317 36.12 21.67 17.11
N MET A 318 35.52 20.86 16.24
CA MET A 318 36.21 20.27 15.07
C MET A 318 36.65 21.35 14.08
N THR A 319 35.80 22.36 13.86
CA THR A 319 36.11 23.51 13.00
C THR A 319 37.26 24.32 13.56
N ALA A 320 37.22 24.67 14.85
CA ALA A 320 38.30 25.39 15.52
C ALA A 320 39.62 24.61 15.49
N ARG A 321 39.57 23.30 15.72
CA ARG A 321 40.76 22.43 15.61
C ARG A 321 41.31 22.39 14.19
N ARG A 322 40.43 22.31 13.19
CA ARG A 322 40.83 22.38 11.78
C ARG A 322 41.49 23.71 11.47
N ASP A 323 40.92 24.80 11.95
CA ASP A 323 41.42 26.16 11.70
C ASP A 323 42.77 26.39 12.42
N GLU A 324 42.94 25.90 13.64
CA GLU A 324 44.23 25.93 14.38
C GLU A 324 45.32 25.12 13.65
N VAL A 325 44.99 23.91 13.18
CA VAL A 325 45.93 23.10 12.37
C VAL A 325 46.27 23.83 11.08
N PHE A 326 45.29 24.47 10.44
CA PHE A 326 45.51 25.22 9.21
C PHE A 326 46.39 26.45 9.44
N GLU A 327 46.12 27.25 10.47
CA GLU A 327 46.96 28.38 10.87
C GLU A 327 48.38 27.93 11.17
N GLY A 328 48.57 26.83 11.91
CA GLY A 328 49.87 26.25 12.18
C GLY A 328 50.62 25.77 10.93
N LEU A 329 49.92 25.32 9.88
CA LEU A 329 50.52 25.03 8.58
C LEU A 329 50.90 26.33 7.84
N VAL A 330 50.04 27.34 7.85
CA VAL A 330 50.29 28.63 7.20
C VAL A 330 51.46 29.38 7.84
N GLU A 331 51.59 29.35 9.16
CA GLU A 331 52.72 29.99 9.88
C GLU A 331 54.06 29.30 9.62
N ARG A 332 54.06 28.00 9.33
CA ARG A 332 55.27 27.25 8.98
C ARG A 332 55.72 27.53 7.54
N GLU A 333 54.77 27.69 6.63
CA GLU A 333 55.02 27.95 5.21
C GLU A 333 55.21 29.43 4.89
N THR A 334 54.82 30.33 5.79
CA THR A 334 55.12 31.77 5.64
C THR A 334 56.56 32.03 6.09
N PRO A 335 57.47 32.46 5.20
CA PRO A 335 58.82 32.79 5.61
C PRO A 335 58.74 33.97 6.59
N ARG A 336 59.20 33.74 7.83
CA ARG A 336 59.46 34.81 8.81
C ARG A 336 60.21 35.92 8.07
N LYS A 337 59.56 37.06 7.88
CA LYS A 337 60.22 38.27 7.38
C LYS A 337 61.31 38.62 8.37
N GLY A 338 62.53 38.18 8.06
CA GLY A 338 63.74 38.55 8.77
C GLY A 338 63.82 40.07 8.83
N GLY A 339 64.06 40.59 10.02
CA GLY A 339 64.61 41.92 10.17
C GLY A 339 65.93 41.98 9.41
N GLY A 340 66.04 42.91 8.47
CA GLY A 340 67.25 43.07 7.67
C GLY A 340 67.03 43.93 6.43
N ALA A 341 67.63 45.12 6.47
CA ALA A 341 68.02 45.93 5.32
C ALA A 341 66.91 46.56 4.46
N GLY A 342 66.62 47.83 4.76
CA GLY A 342 66.01 48.80 3.86
C GLY A 342 66.61 50.20 4.07
N ALA A 343 67.94 50.29 4.14
CA ALA A 343 68.66 51.56 4.10
C ALA A 343 68.86 51.98 2.64
N ALA A 344 68.65 53.28 2.38
CA ALA A 344 68.97 54.04 1.17
C ALA A 344 68.06 53.77 -0.06
N ALA A 345 67.60 54.75 -0.85
CA ALA A 345 68.06 56.12 -1.04
C ALA A 345 66.97 57.01 -1.68
N ARG A 346 66.95 58.29 -1.24
CA ARG A 346 66.89 59.54 -2.04
C ARG A 346 65.89 59.70 -3.21
N ARG A 347 65.09 60.77 -3.12
CA ARG A 347 65.05 61.97 -3.99
C ARG A 347 64.06 62.96 -3.35
N LEU A 348 64.51 64.03 -2.69
CA LEU A 348 64.81 65.37 -3.22
C LEU A 348 63.66 65.96 -4.04
N GLY A 349 62.98 66.93 -3.42
CA GLY A 349 62.01 67.87 -3.92
C GLY A 349 61.72 68.86 -2.81
#